data_AF-A0A7V6Q344-F1
#
_entry.id   AF-A0A7V6Q344-F1
#
_cell.length_a   1.000
_cell.length_b   1.000
_cell.length_c   1.000
_cell.angle_alpha   90.00
_cell.angle_beta   90.00
_cell.angle_gamma   90.00
#
_symmetry.space_group_name_H-M   'P 1'
#
loop_
_entity.id
_entity.type
_entity.pdbx_description
1 polymer ?
#
loop_
_entity_poly.entity_id
_entity_poly.type
_entity_poly.pdbx_seq_one_letter_code
_entity_poly.pdbx_strand_id
1 'polypeptide(L)'
;MYYTIGEFAKKVNISPHTLRFYAKEGLLPFVERSESGIRMFKDEDFEWLMIIECLKKTGMPIKDIKTFIDWIMEGDSTIDKRLDMFKKQKEAVEKQIAQLQETLELLKYKCWYYETAKNAGTCAVHNTIKLEDIPEDIRLVKERLKKIHSLY
;
A
#
# COMPACT_ATOMS: atom_id res chain seq x y z
N MET A 1 -0.50 -29.37 -0.96
CA MET A 1 0.65 -30.00 -0.26
C MET A 1 0.78 -29.35 1.12
N TYR A 2 1.37 -30.02 2.12
CA TYR A 2 1.62 -29.40 3.43
C TYR A 2 3.04 -28.84 3.54
N TYR A 3 3.17 -27.71 4.23
CA TYR A 3 4.43 -26.99 4.44
C TYR A 3 4.61 -26.67 5.92
N THR A 4 5.81 -26.86 6.42
CA THR A 4 6.20 -26.28 7.70
C THR A 4 6.27 -24.75 7.60
N ILE A 5 6.27 -24.06 8.74
CA ILE A 5 6.43 -22.60 8.78
C ILE A 5 7.67 -22.09 8.04
N GLY A 6 8.77 -22.86 8.04
CA GLY A 6 10.01 -22.48 7.38
C GLY A 6 9.93 -22.60 5.86
N GLU A 7 9.32 -23.68 5.37
CA GLU A 7 9.09 -23.89 3.93
C GLU A 7 8.08 -22.88 3.40
N PHE A 8 7.00 -22.66 4.14
CA PHE A 8 5.96 -21.71 3.76
C PHE A 8 6.49 -20.27 3.75
N ALA A 9 7.25 -19.86 4.77
CA ALA A 9 7.94 -18.57 4.81
C ALA A 9 8.79 -18.32 3.56
N LYS A 10 9.58 -19.31 3.12
CA LYS A 10 10.38 -19.20 1.90
C LYS A 10 9.51 -19.04 0.66
N LYS A 11 8.43 -19.82 0.56
CA LYS A 11 7.50 -19.78 -0.59
C LYS A 11 6.83 -18.43 -0.75
N VAL A 12 6.48 -17.77 0.35
CA VAL A 12 5.74 -16.50 0.33
C VAL A 12 6.61 -15.27 0.56
N ASN A 13 7.93 -15.47 0.64
CA ASN A 13 8.92 -14.43 0.86
C ASN A 13 8.66 -13.56 2.10
N ILE A 14 8.33 -14.20 3.23
CA ILE A 14 8.24 -13.55 4.54
C ILE A 14 9.12 -14.27 5.54
N SER A 15 9.58 -13.56 6.58
CA SER A 15 10.42 -14.21 7.58
C SER A 15 9.60 -15.24 8.39
N PRO A 16 10.20 -16.39 8.77
CA PRO A 16 9.55 -17.31 9.69
C PRO A 16 9.16 -16.65 11.03
N HIS A 17 9.88 -15.61 11.44
CA HIS A 17 9.55 -14.80 12.61
C HIS A 17 8.22 -14.05 12.43
N THR A 18 7.99 -13.45 11.26
CA THR A 18 6.73 -12.77 10.91
C THR A 18 5.56 -13.75 10.93
N LEU A 19 5.71 -14.94 10.35
CA LEU A 19 4.67 -15.98 10.42
C LEU A 19 4.38 -16.39 11.86
N ARG A 20 5.41 -16.60 12.68
CA ARG A 20 5.23 -16.93 14.11
C ARG A 20 4.50 -15.82 14.84
N PHE A 21 4.82 -14.57 14.53
CA PHE A 21 4.13 -13.40 15.07
C PHE A 21 2.65 -13.41 14.69
N TYR A 22 2.28 -13.55 13.42
CA TYR A 22 0.87 -13.63 13.01
C TYR A 22 0.12 -14.78 13.67
N ALA A 23 0.79 -15.92 13.81
CA ALA A 23 0.22 -17.08 14.48
C ALA A 23 0.03 -16.86 16.00
N LYS A 24 0.90 -16.07 16.64
CA LYS A 24 0.79 -15.67 18.05
C LYS A 24 -0.34 -14.68 18.26
N GLU A 25 -0.49 -13.72 17.35
CA GLU A 25 -1.57 -12.72 17.36
C GLU A 25 -2.93 -13.30 16.93
N GLY A 26 -2.99 -14.60 16.62
CA GLY A 26 -4.24 -15.30 16.30
C GLY A 26 -4.81 -14.99 14.91
N LEU A 27 -3.97 -14.55 13.97
CA LEU A 27 -4.36 -14.22 12.59
C LEU A 27 -4.45 -15.45 11.68
N LEU A 28 -3.95 -16.61 12.14
CA LEU A 28 -3.86 -17.84 11.37
C LEU A 28 -4.66 -18.99 12.03
N PRO A 29 -5.95 -18.81 12.35
CA PRO A 29 -6.75 -19.84 13.01
C PRO A 29 -7.10 -21.02 12.10
N PHE A 30 -7.03 -20.83 10.78
CA PHE A 30 -7.31 -21.84 9.76
C PHE A 30 -6.14 -22.81 9.51
N VAL A 31 -4.94 -22.50 10.02
CA VAL A 31 -3.76 -23.34 9.81
C VAL A 31 -3.81 -24.56 10.73
N GLU A 32 -3.80 -25.74 10.10
CA GLU A 32 -3.82 -27.02 10.79
C GLU A 32 -2.53 -27.26 11.60
N ARG A 33 -2.60 -28.23 12.51
CA ARG A 33 -1.45 -28.68 13.29
C ARG A 33 -1.22 -30.16 13.06
N SER A 34 0.06 -30.56 13.02
CA SER A 34 0.47 -31.96 13.08
C SER A 34 0.11 -32.58 14.43
N GLU A 35 0.21 -33.90 14.54
CA GLU A 35 0.06 -34.64 15.80
C GLU A 35 1.05 -34.16 16.89
N SER A 36 2.23 -33.72 16.47
CA SER A 36 3.25 -33.10 17.34
C SER A 36 2.98 -31.62 17.67
N GLY A 37 1.86 -31.05 17.23
CA GLY A 37 1.42 -29.69 17.53
C GLY A 37 2.04 -28.59 16.66
N ILE A 38 2.79 -28.95 15.61
CA ILE A 38 3.47 -28.02 14.70
C ILE A 38 2.48 -27.52 13.66
N ARG A 39 2.47 -26.22 13.36
CA ARG A 39 1.62 -25.65 12.30
C ARG A 39 2.02 -26.15 10.92
N MET A 40 1.03 -26.65 10.18
CA MET A 40 1.16 -27.19 8.83
C MET A 40 0.32 -26.37 7.87
N PHE A 41 0.98 -25.66 6.97
CA PHE A 41 0.36 -24.76 6.01
C PHE A 41 0.02 -25.49 4.72
N LYS A 42 -1.08 -25.13 4.07
CA LYS A 42 -1.47 -25.59 2.74
C LYS A 42 -1.27 -24.49 1.71
N ASP A 43 -1.34 -24.85 0.44
CA ASP A 43 -1.31 -23.87 -0.66
C ASP A 43 -2.44 -22.82 -0.53
N GLU A 44 -3.61 -23.23 -0.05
CA GLU A 44 -4.77 -22.36 0.19
C GLU A 44 -4.51 -21.27 1.26
N ASP A 45 -3.59 -21.51 2.19
CA ASP A 45 -3.22 -20.54 3.23
C ASP A 45 -2.45 -19.33 2.65
N PHE A 46 -1.97 -19.45 1.41
CA PHE A 46 -1.27 -18.38 0.70
C PHE A 46 -2.16 -17.16 0.50
N GLU A 47 -3.40 -17.37 0.08
CA GLU A 47 -4.35 -16.30 -0.20
C GLU A 47 -4.62 -15.48 1.07
N TRP A 48 -4.82 -16.15 2.20
CA TRP A 48 -5.03 -15.51 3.49
C TRP A 48 -3.87 -14.63 3.93
N LEU A 49 -2.64 -15.10 3.73
CA LEU A 49 -1.46 -14.32 4.05
C LEU A 49 -1.30 -13.10 3.14
N MET A 50 -1.64 -13.22 1.86
CA MET A 50 -1.67 -12.07 0.95
C MET A 50 -2.73 -11.03 1.37
N ILE A 51 -3.88 -11.47 1.87
CA ILE A 51 -4.91 -10.57 2.41
C ILE A 51 -4.40 -9.86 3.67
N ILE A 52 -3.82 -10.60 4.64
CA ILE A 52 -3.27 -10.03 5.88
C ILE A 52 -2.16 -8.99 5.54
N GLU A 53 -1.25 -9.33 4.64
CA GLU A 53 -0.19 -8.42 4.20
C GLU A 53 -0.75 -7.19 3.48
N CYS A 54 -1.78 -7.36 2.64
CA CYS A 54 -2.46 -6.24 1.98
C CYS A 54 -3.05 -5.28 3.01
N LEU A 55 -3.89 -5.77 3.92
CA LEU A 55 -4.53 -4.95 4.96
C LEU A 55 -3.48 -4.20 5.79
N LYS A 56 -2.41 -4.89 6.21
CA LYS A 56 -1.30 -4.29 6.95
C LYS A 56 -0.58 -3.22 6.15
N LYS A 57 -0.25 -3.45 4.88
CA LYS A 57 0.41 -2.46 3.99
C LYS A 57 -0.44 -1.21 3.81
N THR A 58 -1.75 -1.35 3.83
CA THR A 58 -2.69 -0.24 3.73
C THR A 58 -2.91 0.50 5.06
N GLY A 59 -2.13 0.17 6.10
CA GLY A 59 -2.13 0.86 7.38
C GLY A 59 -3.08 0.29 8.43
N MET A 60 -3.73 -0.85 8.16
CA MET A 60 -4.63 -1.46 9.13
C MET A 60 -3.85 -2.03 10.33
N PRO A 61 -4.19 -1.65 11.57
CA PRO A 61 -3.61 -2.23 12.78
C PRO A 61 -3.83 -3.74 12.88
N ILE A 62 -2.86 -4.47 13.44
CA ILE A 62 -2.95 -5.93 13.65
C ILE A 62 -4.23 -6.33 14.41
N LYS A 63 -4.65 -5.54 15.40
CA LYS A 63 -5.89 -5.76 16.16
C LYS A 63 -7.15 -5.75 15.28
N ASP A 64 -7.19 -4.89 14.26
CA ASP A 64 -8.36 -4.75 13.39
C ASP A 64 -8.35 -5.86 12.33
N ILE A 65 -7.16 -6.27 11.87
CA ILE A 65 -6.98 -7.48 11.07
C ILE A 65 -7.44 -8.72 11.86
N LYS A 66 -7.16 -8.79 13.17
CA LYS A 66 -7.64 -9.88 14.02
C LYS A 66 -9.18 -9.90 14.09
N THR A 67 -9.82 -8.74 14.23
CA THR A 67 -11.29 -8.63 14.18
C THR A 67 -11.86 -9.13 12.85
N PHE A 68 -11.21 -8.80 11.73
CA PHE A 68 -11.60 -9.34 10.43
C PHE A 68 -11.50 -10.88 10.38
N ILE A 69 -10.43 -11.44 10.94
CA ILE A 69 -10.26 -12.90 11.06
C ILE A 69 -11.35 -13.51 11.95
N ASP A 70 -11.74 -12.86 13.05
CA ASP A 70 -12.85 -13.33 13.90
C ASP A 70 -14.18 -13.35 13.15
N TRP A 71 -14.46 -12.35 12.32
CA TRP A 71 -15.65 -12.33 11.47
C TRP A 71 -15.67 -13.47 10.46
N ILE A 72 -14.52 -13.83 9.89
CA ILE A 72 -14.44 -15.00 8.99
C ILE A 72 -14.82 -16.27 9.75
N MET A 73 -14.32 -16.44 10.98
CA MET A 73 -14.63 -17.60 11.82
C MET A 73 -16.11 -17.64 12.25
N GLU A 74 -16.76 -16.49 12.41
CA GLU A 74 -18.21 -16.40 12.68
C GLU A 74 -19.06 -16.84 11.48
N GLY A 75 -18.51 -16.77 10.26
CA GLY A 75 -19.16 -17.22 9.03
C GLY A 75 -20.03 -16.17 8.37
N ASP A 76 -21.11 -16.61 7.73
CA ASP A 76 -21.86 -15.79 6.77
C ASP A 76 -22.63 -14.63 7.39
N SER A 77 -22.91 -14.67 8.71
CA SER A 77 -23.55 -13.57 9.45
C SER A 77 -22.75 -12.26 9.41
N THR A 78 -21.46 -12.32 9.05
CA THR A 78 -20.56 -11.16 9.05
C THR A 78 -20.18 -10.67 7.66
N ILE A 79 -20.76 -11.23 6.59
CA ILE A 79 -20.43 -10.85 5.20
C ILE A 79 -20.51 -9.33 5.02
N ASP A 80 -21.57 -8.69 5.53
CA ASP A 80 -21.75 -7.24 5.42
C ASP A 80 -20.66 -6.45 6.17
N LYS A 81 -20.24 -6.91 7.35
CA LYS A 81 -19.15 -6.29 8.13
C LYS A 81 -17.83 -6.37 7.37
N ARG A 82 -17.53 -7.54 6.79
CA ARG A 82 -16.32 -7.79 6.00
C ARG A 82 -16.30 -6.94 4.72
N LEU A 83 -17.43 -6.85 4.02
CA LEU A 83 -17.56 -6.04 2.82
C LEU A 83 -17.40 -4.54 3.11
N ASP A 84 -18.05 -4.04 4.16
CA ASP A 84 -17.94 -2.63 4.56
C ASP A 84 -16.50 -2.26 4.94
N MET A 85 -15.80 -3.13 5.68
CA MET A 85 -14.39 -2.97 5.99
C MET A 85 -13.53 -2.84 4.72
N PHE A 86 -13.70 -3.73 3.74
CA PHE A 86 -12.94 -3.66 2.49
C PHE A 86 -13.29 -2.42 1.66
N LYS A 87 -14.54 -1.98 1.63
CA LYS A 87 -14.95 -0.73 0.96
C LYS A 87 -14.26 0.48 1.57
N LYS A 88 -14.27 0.59 2.91
CA LYS A 88 -13.58 1.68 3.62
C LYS A 88 -12.08 1.66 3.37
N GLN A 89 -11.46 0.47 3.39
CA GLN A 89 -10.04 0.35 3.13
C GLN A 89 -9.69 0.72 1.68
N LYS A 90 -10.51 0.30 0.71
CA LYS A 90 -10.39 0.67 -0.69
C LYS A 90 -10.44 2.19 -0.87
N GLU A 91 -11.46 2.85 -0.31
CA GLU A 91 -11.61 4.31 -0.40
C GLU A 91 -10.41 5.05 0.21
N ALA A 92 -9.92 4.59 1.36
CA ALA A 92 -8.74 5.16 2.00
C ALA A 92 -7.49 5.04 1.10
N VAL A 93 -7.30 3.90 0.43
CA VAL A 93 -6.18 3.69 -0.50
C VAL A 93 -6.33 4.54 -1.76
N GLU A 94 -7.52 4.62 -2.35
CA GLU A 94 -7.79 5.47 -3.51
C GLU A 94 -7.48 6.95 -3.21
N LYS A 95 -7.84 7.43 -2.01
CA LYS A 95 -7.49 8.77 -1.55
C LYS A 95 -5.98 8.97 -1.40
N GLN A 96 -5.27 7.98 -0.84
CA GLN A 96 -3.80 8.03 -0.74
C GLN A 96 -3.13 8.05 -2.11
N ILE A 97 -3.63 7.26 -3.07
CA ILE A 97 -3.14 7.24 -4.45
C ILE A 97 -3.31 8.62 -5.09
N ALA A 98 -4.50 9.23 -4.97
CA ALA A 98 -4.74 10.57 -5.50
C ALA A 98 -3.76 11.60 -4.91
N GLN A 99 -3.54 11.57 -3.58
CA GLN A 99 -2.59 12.48 -2.93
C GLN A 99 -1.14 12.25 -3.37
N LEU A 100 -0.73 10.99 -3.54
CA LEU A 100 0.60 10.63 -4.02
C LEU A 100 0.79 11.02 -5.49
N GLN A 101 -0.25 10.93 -6.32
CA GLN A 101 -0.22 11.41 -7.70
C GLN A 101 0.00 12.92 -7.76
N GLU A 102 -0.73 13.70 -6.97
CA GLU A 102 -0.50 15.16 -6.86
C GLU A 102 0.92 15.49 -6.38
N THR A 103 1.42 14.72 -5.41
CA THR A 103 2.79 14.87 -4.91
C THR A 103 3.82 14.57 -6.01
N LEU A 104 3.60 13.49 -6.76
CA LEU A 104 4.45 13.09 -7.87
C LEU A 104 4.48 14.13 -8.98
N GLU A 105 3.35 14.77 -9.29
CA GLU A 105 3.27 15.86 -10.25
C GLU A 105 4.19 17.04 -9.85
N LEU A 106 4.19 17.44 -8.58
CA LEU A 106 5.10 18.47 -8.07
C LEU A 106 6.57 18.07 -8.17
N LEU A 107 6.88 16.81 -7.83
CA LEU A 107 8.23 16.28 -7.94
C LEU A 107 8.72 16.28 -9.38
N LYS A 108 7.89 15.85 -10.34
CA LYS A 108 8.18 15.90 -11.78
C LYS A 108 8.49 17.32 -12.24
N TYR A 109 7.69 18.30 -11.82
CA TYR A 109 7.98 19.71 -12.09
C TYR A 109 9.35 20.13 -11.57
N LYS A 110 9.69 19.74 -10.33
CA LYS A 110 10.99 20.10 -9.74
C LYS A 110 12.16 19.38 -10.42
N CYS A 111 12.00 18.13 -10.85
CA CYS A 111 12.97 17.42 -11.67
C CYS A 111 13.23 18.19 -12.97
N TRP A 112 12.17 18.48 -13.75
CA TRP A 112 12.28 19.26 -14.98
C TRP A 112 12.93 20.64 -14.74
N TYR A 113 12.53 21.32 -13.67
CA TYR A 113 13.07 22.63 -13.29
C TYR A 113 14.59 22.55 -13.10
N TYR A 114 15.08 21.61 -12.30
CA TYR A 114 16.50 21.53 -12.00
C TYR A 114 17.32 20.93 -13.14
N GLU A 115 16.77 20.04 -13.96
CA GLU A 115 17.42 19.56 -15.19
C GLU A 115 17.64 20.70 -16.19
N THR A 116 16.62 21.54 -16.37
CA THR A 116 16.70 22.72 -17.24
C THR A 116 17.71 23.74 -16.71
N ALA A 117 17.68 24.01 -15.41
CA ALA A 117 18.63 24.92 -14.76
C ALA A 117 20.07 24.41 -14.84
N LYS A 118 20.27 23.09 -14.68
CA LYS A 118 21.57 22.43 -14.83
C LYS A 118 22.12 22.61 -16.24
N ASN A 119 21.30 22.40 -17.26
CA ASN A 119 21.71 22.56 -18.67
C ASN A 119 22.05 24.02 -19.01
N ALA A 120 21.34 24.97 -18.41
CA ALA A 120 21.60 26.40 -18.59
C ALA A 120 22.69 26.97 -17.67
N GLY A 121 23.17 26.20 -16.70
CA GLY A 121 24.11 26.65 -15.66
C GLY A 121 23.53 27.63 -14.64
N THR A 122 22.21 27.88 -14.67
CA THR A 122 21.54 28.82 -13.75
C THR A 122 20.05 28.53 -13.61
N CYS A 123 19.52 28.77 -12.41
CA CYS A 123 18.06 28.74 -12.19
C CYS A 123 17.33 29.92 -12.85
N ALA A 124 18.05 30.99 -13.22
CA ALA A 124 17.45 32.16 -13.86
C ALA A 124 16.85 31.86 -15.25
N VAL A 125 17.21 30.73 -15.87
CA VAL A 125 16.66 30.28 -17.16
C VAL A 125 15.14 30.18 -17.14
N HIS A 126 14.53 29.87 -16.00
CA HIS A 126 13.08 29.76 -15.86
C HIS A 126 12.32 31.08 -15.97
N ASN A 127 13.03 32.20 -15.89
CA ASN A 127 12.47 33.54 -16.12
C ASN A 127 12.38 33.88 -17.61
N THR A 128 13.15 33.19 -18.46
CA THR A 128 13.27 33.49 -19.88
C THR A 128 12.64 32.42 -20.78
N ILE A 129 12.38 31.22 -20.24
CA ILE A 129 11.69 30.13 -20.96
C ILE A 129 10.25 30.53 -21.29
N LYS A 130 9.86 30.33 -22.55
CA LYS A 130 8.48 30.54 -23.01
C LYS A 130 7.59 29.40 -22.53
N LEU A 131 6.31 29.71 -22.35
CA LEU A 131 5.29 28.74 -21.94
C LEU A 131 5.12 27.56 -22.92
N GLU A 132 5.44 27.78 -24.19
CA GLU A 132 5.36 26.80 -25.28
C GLU A 132 6.47 25.73 -25.20
N ASP A 133 7.61 26.07 -24.60
CA ASP A 133 8.77 25.19 -24.45
C ASP A 133 8.71 24.34 -23.16
N ILE A 134 7.69 24.56 -22.32
CA ILE A 134 7.44 23.80 -21.10
C ILE A 134 6.53 22.63 -21.44
N PRO A 135 6.87 21.39 -21.06
CA PRO A 135 5.97 20.24 -21.24
C PRO A 135 4.58 20.48 -20.63
N GLU A 136 3.55 19.98 -21.32
CA GLU A 136 2.14 20.23 -20.97
C GLU A 136 1.80 19.83 -19.52
N ASP A 137 2.25 18.64 -19.10
CA ASP A 137 2.05 18.11 -17.76
C ASP A 137 2.67 19.02 -16.70
N ILE A 138 3.84 19.59 -17.00
CA ILE A 138 4.54 20.53 -16.12
C ILE A 138 3.85 21.90 -16.07
N ARG A 139 3.30 22.36 -17.20
CA ARG A 139 2.54 23.62 -17.28
C ARG A 139 1.30 23.58 -16.38
N LEU A 140 0.55 22.48 -16.41
CA LEU A 140 -0.64 22.29 -15.57
C LEU A 140 -0.32 22.36 -14.08
N VAL A 141 0.80 21.78 -13.65
CA VAL A 141 1.28 21.86 -12.25
C VAL A 141 1.65 23.30 -11.90
N LYS A 142 2.38 24.00 -12.77
CA LYS A 142 2.80 25.39 -12.57
C LYS A 142 1.60 26.33 -12.42
N GLU A 143 0.53 26.13 -13.21
CA GLU A 143 -0.72 26.88 -13.09
C GLU A 143 -1.47 26.59 -11.78
N ARG A 144 -1.54 25.33 -11.38
CA ARG A 144 -2.16 24.91 -10.11
C ARG A 144 -1.47 25.57 -8.92
N LEU A 145 -0.13 25.58 -8.90
CA LEU A 145 0.66 26.24 -7.85
C LEU A 145 0.43 27.76 -7.81
N LYS A 146 0.33 28.43 -8.96
CA LYS A 146 0.01 29.86 -9.03
C LYS A 146 -1.38 30.17 -8.45
N LYS A 147 -2.38 29.33 -8.73
CA LYS A 147 -3.74 29.48 -8.17
C LYS A 147 -3.75 29.34 -6.65
N ILE A 148 -3.00 28.39 -6.09
CA ILE A 148 -2.88 28.21 -4.64
C ILE A 148 -2.28 29.46 -3.98
N HIS A 149 -1.27 30.08 -4.60
CA HIS A 149 -0.62 31.28 -4.06
C HIS A 149 -1.46 32.56 -4.18
N SER A 150 -2.47 32.57 -5.06
CA SER A 150 -3.40 33.71 -5.25
C SER A 150 -4.61 33.69 -4.30
N LEU A 151 -4.76 32.62 -3.51
CA LEU A 151 -5.85 32.45 -2.53
C LEU A 151 -5.43 32.85 -1.10
N TYR A 152 -4.22 33.39 -0.94
CA TYR A 152 -3.67 33.97 0.29
C TYR A 152 -3.17 35.39 0.00
#